data_AF-X6NN95-F1
#
_entry.id   AF-X6NN95-F1
#
_cell.length_a   1.000
_cell.length_b   1.000
_cell.length_c   1.000
_cell.angle_alpha   90.00
_cell.angle_beta   90.00
_cell.angle_gamma   90.00
#
_symmetry.space_group_name_H-M   'P 1'
#
loop_
_entity.id
_entity.type
_entity.pdbx_description
1 polymer ?
#
loop_
_entity_poly.entity_id
_entity_poly.type
_entity_poly.pdbx_seq_one_letter_code
_entity_poly.pdbx_strand_id
1 'polypeptide(L)'
;MIHGQVSPSSIFVTKAGDWKLGGFELAHAYGTAPDYLVGNFDLLPSRYKPKELAANNGSLEVLSKNPIHSLDSWCLGCVIYETFNGRFEKPQELSKLNNIPKELQQHYKRLLATQAQLRLTTKSLLSSPFFEHPLVRTVTFLDEIALKSDKEKAGFYKSLDQDIESFPIERCKYRILPALSHVLEHGSGSNPVILSCVLKISKMLTQEESEKMVKPVLINLFKNNERGIRINLLKNLDKFVDCLDSKTISKDIFPCVINGFTDQSPVLRECSVRSVLHFASKLDTKTLHEVLMPVLVKLQAQDTEPAIRTNTTIVFGKIASYLEISKMEVVLVKAFARALQDAFTPARNAALNALNATMGLYSPVVLSKHVLPMICTCTTDPYKSVRDQSFKCLELGLQRLQQYALTLPEKPQQEGSVGDPTSSQTAGSSGTHARSTADSNADQNATTTAAAAVAVGTALTSVGTWAAAAVSNKLKMPDANQDNNANDNHGGGSNHIGELRSKPTYKPTQEKASNKSMSASSSNLDKNALRLQHRTKDSDTDLAGVLC
;
A
#
# COMPACT_ATOMS: atom_id res chain seq x y z
N MET A 1 2.53 41.91 -26.92
CA MET A 1 2.23 42.57 -25.63
C MET A 1 3.51 42.58 -24.81
N ILE A 2 3.75 43.66 -24.08
CA ILE A 2 4.85 43.84 -23.12
C ILE A 2 4.22 43.74 -21.72
N HIS A 3 4.79 42.99 -20.80
CA HIS A 3 4.32 42.93 -19.40
C HIS A 3 4.88 44.10 -18.58
N GLY A 4 6.16 44.42 -18.76
CA GLY A 4 6.81 45.61 -18.19
C GLY A 4 7.23 45.50 -16.73
N GLN A 5 6.82 44.45 -16.00
CA GLN A 5 7.05 44.32 -14.55
C GLN A 5 7.42 42.90 -14.09
N VAL A 6 8.04 42.09 -14.96
CA VAL A 6 8.44 40.71 -14.61
C VAL A 6 9.44 40.73 -13.45
N SER A 7 8.98 40.41 -12.25
CA SER A 7 9.75 40.51 -11.00
C SER A 7 9.14 39.59 -9.94
N PRO A 8 9.82 39.32 -8.81
CA PRO A 8 9.26 38.44 -7.78
C PRO A 8 7.90 38.89 -7.25
N SER A 9 7.61 40.20 -7.22
CA SER A 9 6.29 40.71 -6.81
C SER A 9 5.19 40.47 -7.84
N SER A 10 5.55 40.16 -9.09
CA SER A 10 4.62 39.84 -10.17
C SER A 10 4.45 38.33 -10.37
N ILE A 11 5.12 37.50 -9.56
CA ILE A 11 5.11 36.03 -9.65
C ILE A 11 4.38 35.46 -8.45
N PHE A 12 3.28 34.76 -8.72
CA PHE A 12 2.49 34.05 -7.73
C PHE A 12 2.66 32.55 -7.90
N VAL A 13 2.71 31.80 -6.81
CA VAL A 13 2.93 30.35 -6.84
C VAL A 13 1.64 29.64 -6.43
N THR A 14 1.16 28.72 -7.28
CA THR A 14 0.01 27.89 -6.94
C THR A 14 0.40 26.80 -5.94
N LYS A 15 -0.58 26.11 -5.35
CA LYS A 15 -0.31 24.92 -4.52
C LYS A 15 0.48 23.84 -5.27
N ALA A 16 0.28 23.74 -6.58
CA ALA A 16 1.00 22.82 -7.45
C ALA A 16 2.40 23.33 -7.83
N GLY A 17 2.89 24.44 -7.27
CA GLY A 17 4.18 25.02 -7.60
C GLY A 17 4.22 25.72 -8.97
N ASP A 18 3.09 25.90 -9.67
CA ASP A 18 3.08 26.64 -10.92
C ASP A 18 3.29 28.13 -10.65
N TRP A 19 4.19 28.75 -11.41
CA TRP A 19 4.33 30.20 -11.42
C TRP A 19 3.25 30.80 -12.32
N LYS A 20 2.50 31.77 -11.78
CA LYS A 20 1.50 32.58 -12.47
C LYS A 20 1.95 34.03 -12.44
N LEU A 21 1.86 34.70 -13.58
CA LEU A 21 2.17 36.12 -13.69
C LEU A 21 0.94 36.96 -13.33
N GLY A 22 1.18 37.99 -12.52
CA GLY A 22 0.26 39.08 -12.20
C GLY A 22 0.98 40.43 -12.33
N GLY A 23 0.39 41.52 -11.87
CA GLY A 23 1.02 42.84 -11.94
C GLY A 23 1.05 43.42 -13.37
N PHE A 24 -0.12 43.49 -14.00
CA PHE A 24 -0.29 43.96 -15.38
C PHE A 24 -0.46 45.48 -15.49
N GLU A 25 -0.17 46.26 -14.45
CA GLU A 25 -0.31 47.72 -14.43
C GLU A 25 0.62 48.41 -15.45
N LEU A 26 1.74 47.76 -15.79
CA LEU A 26 2.68 48.20 -16.82
C LEU A 26 2.49 47.50 -18.17
N ALA A 27 1.48 46.65 -18.30
CA ALA A 27 1.27 45.91 -19.53
C ALA A 27 0.78 46.83 -20.66
N HIS A 28 1.37 46.72 -21.85
CA HIS A 28 1.03 47.57 -22.99
C HIS A 28 1.31 46.89 -24.34
N ALA A 29 0.73 47.44 -25.40
CA ALA A 29 1.04 47.05 -26.77
C ALA A 29 2.39 47.66 -27.21
N TYR A 30 2.99 47.07 -28.25
CA TYR A 30 4.19 47.65 -28.85
C TYR A 30 3.85 48.94 -29.60
N GLY A 31 4.73 49.94 -29.52
CA GLY A 31 4.53 51.24 -30.15
C GLY A 31 4.67 52.38 -29.15
N THR A 32 3.84 53.42 -29.29
CA THR A 32 3.86 54.58 -28.40
C THR A 32 3.49 54.16 -26.98
N ALA A 33 4.34 54.53 -26.02
CA ALA A 33 4.10 54.30 -24.60
C ALA A 33 2.81 55.03 -24.18
N PRO A 34 1.79 54.33 -23.66
CA PRO A 34 0.59 54.98 -23.15
C PRO A 34 0.86 55.89 -21.96
N ASP A 35 0.08 56.95 -21.81
CA ASP A 35 0.26 57.97 -20.76
C ASP A 35 0.25 57.38 -19.33
N TYR A 36 -0.54 56.33 -19.10
CA TYR A 36 -0.60 55.66 -17.79
C TYR A 36 0.74 55.02 -17.38
N LEU A 37 1.61 54.69 -18.32
CA LEU A 37 2.93 54.14 -17.99
C LEU A 37 3.79 55.19 -17.30
N VAL A 38 3.70 56.46 -17.70
CA VAL A 38 4.53 57.55 -17.14
C VAL A 38 4.29 57.68 -15.64
N GLY A 39 3.03 57.60 -15.20
CA GLY A 39 2.67 57.69 -13.78
C GLY A 39 2.93 56.43 -12.96
N ASN A 40 3.01 55.27 -13.60
CA ASN A 40 3.08 53.97 -12.92
C ASN A 40 4.45 53.29 -13.03
N PHE A 41 5.39 53.78 -13.85
CA PHE A 41 6.64 53.07 -14.15
C PHE A 41 7.52 52.80 -12.93
N ASP A 42 7.31 53.52 -11.83
CA ASP A 42 7.99 53.28 -10.55
C ASP A 42 7.56 51.98 -9.84
N LEU A 43 6.49 51.33 -10.31
CA LEU A 43 6.14 49.96 -9.93
C LEU A 43 7.21 48.94 -10.36
N LEU A 44 7.99 49.24 -11.40
CA LEU A 44 9.18 48.46 -11.75
C LEU A 44 10.33 48.84 -10.79
N PRO A 45 10.82 47.91 -9.95
CA PRO A 45 11.87 48.23 -8.99
C PRO A 45 13.11 48.79 -9.69
N SER A 46 13.74 49.83 -9.11
CA SER A 46 14.90 50.49 -9.73
C SER A 46 16.04 49.52 -10.08
N ARG A 47 16.23 48.45 -9.30
CA ARG A 47 17.23 47.40 -9.57
C ARG A 47 16.91 46.55 -10.82
N TYR A 48 15.65 46.50 -11.23
CA TYR A 48 15.19 45.83 -12.45
C TYR A 48 15.23 46.73 -13.68
N LYS A 49 15.41 48.06 -13.53
CA LYS A 49 15.48 48.99 -14.66
C LYS A 49 16.79 48.76 -15.46
N PRO A 50 16.76 48.45 -16.76
CA PRO A 50 17.96 48.27 -17.57
C PRO A 50 18.68 49.61 -17.80
N LYS A 51 19.95 49.55 -18.21
CA LYS A 51 20.83 50.73 -18.32
C LYS A 51 20.27 51.83 -19.22
N GLU A 52 19.66 51.48 -20.34
CA GLU A 52 19.09 52.45 -21.29
C GLU A 52 17.89 53.22 -20.74
N LEU A 53 17.16 52.64 -19.77
CA LEU A 53 16.09 53.31 -19.04
C LEU A 53 16.63 54.13 -17.87
N ALA A 54 17.68 53.64 -17.20
CA ALA A 54 18.34 54.36 -16.12
C ALA A 54 19.11 55.60 -16.59
N ALA A 55 19.68 55.57 -17.80
CA ALA A 55 20.50 56.65 -18.35
C ALA A 55 19.68 57.82 -18.94
N ASN A 56 18.43 57.59 -19.38
CA ASN A 56 17.60 58.60 -20.06
C ASN A 56 16.60 59.28 -19.11
N ASN A 57 16.94 59.45 -17.82
CA ASN A 57 16.04 59.98 -16.78
C ASN A 57 14.65 59.30 -16.74
N GLY A 58 14.56 58.02 -17.13
CA GLY A 58 13.28 57.31 -17.18
C GLY A 58 12.40 57.62 -18.39
N SER A 59 12.92 58.28 -19.44
CA SER A 59 12.14 58.52 -20.67
C SER A 59 11.67 57.21 -21.30
N LEU A 60 10.35 57.03 -21.31
CA LEU A 60 9.69 55.83 -21.83
C LEU A 60 9.68 55.76 -23.37
N GLU A 61 10.07 56.85 -24.05
CA GLU A 61 10.22 56.84 -25.51
C GLU A 61 11.30 55.86 -26.00
N VAL A 62 12.24 55.48 -25.13
CA VAL A 62 13.27 54.48 -25.44
C VAL A 62 12.66 53.09 -25.63
N LEU A 63 11.53 52.82 -24.98
CA LEU A 63 10.83 51.53 -25.09
C LEU A 63 10.22 51.32 -26.47
N SER A 64 9.72 52.38 -27.12
CA SER A 64 9.13 52.29 -28.46
C SER A 64 10.18 52.05 -29.56
N LYS A 65 11.44 52.43 -29.31
CA LYS A 65 12.57 52.26 -30.25
C LYS A 65 13.27 50.90 -30.13
N ASN A 66 13.10 50.22 -28.99
CA ASN A 66 13.70 48.92 -28.74
C ASN A 66 12.79 47.77 -29.18
N PRO A 67 13.29 46.52 -29.28
CA PRO A 67 12.44 45.39 -29.58
C PRO A 67 11.41 45.17 -28.47
N ILE A 68 10.23 44.70 -28.85
CA ILE A 68 9.09 44.43 -27.94
C ILE A 68 9.48 43.58 -26.72
N HIS A 69 10.36 42.58 -26.89
CA HIS A 69 10.74 41.66 -25.81
C HIS A 69 11.83 42.20 -24.89
N SER A 70 12.50 43.30 -25.25
CA SER A 70 13.78 43.70 -24.65
C SER A 70 13.70 44.04 -23.17
N LEU A 71 12.62 44.68 -22.72
CA LEU A 71 12.37 45.00 -21.31
C LEU A 71 12.06 43.72 -20.52
N ASP A 72 11.08 42.94 -20.98
CA ASP A 72 10.66 41.70 -20.29
C ASP A 72 11.79 40.66 -20.25
N SER A 73 12.63 40.59 -21.27
CA SER A 73 13.78 39.68 -21.31
C SER A 73 14.85 40.07 -20.30
N TRP A 74 15.11 41.37 -20.13
CA TRP A 74 16.00 41.87 -19.08
C TRP A 74 15.45 41.54 -17.69
N CYS A 75 14.18 41.88 -17.45
CA CYS A 75 13.48 41.63 -16.20
C CYS A 75 13.45 40.12 -15.86
N LEU A 76 13.22 39.26 -16.85
CA LEU A 76 13.31 37.80 -16.70
C LEU A 76 14.74 37.35 -16.34
N GLY A 77 15.77 37.96 -16.94
CA GLY A 77 17.16 37.72 -16.54
C GLY A 77 17.40 38.06 -15.08
N CYS A 78 16.88 39.17 -14.58
CA CYS A 78 16.94 39.53 -13.17
C CYS A 78 16.20 38.49 -12.27
N VAL A 79 15.01 38.03 -12.67
CA VAL A 79 14.29 36.95 -11.96
C VAL A 79 15.10 35.66 -11.92
N ILE A 80 15.70 35.24 -13.04
CA ILE A 80 16.54 34.04 -13.09
C ILE A 80 17.71 34.19 -12.11
N TYR A 81 18.36 35.36 -12.06
CA TYR A 81 19.41 35.60 -11.09
C TYR A 81 18.90 35.47 -9.65
N GLU A 82 17.80 36.14 -9.30
CA GLU A 82 17.27 36.08 -7.94
C GLU A 82 16.82 34.68 -7.53
N THR A 83 16.37 33.87 -8.48
CA THR A 83 15.97 32.48 -8.26
C THR A 83 17.15 31.60 -7.82
N PHE A 84 18.34 31.80 -8.41
CA PHE A 84 19.52 30.95 -8.14
C PHE A 84 20.51 31.55 -7.13
N ASN A 85 20.63 32.88 -7.10
CA ASN A 85 21.62 33.59 -6.27
C ASN A 85 20.98 34.41 -5.14
N GLY A 86 19.65 34.47 -5.05
CA GLY A 86 18.95 35.35 -4.12
C GLY A 86 18.91 36.81 -4.58
N ARG A 87 18.28 37.65 -3.76
CA ARG A 87 18.05 39.07 -4.07
C ARG A 87 19.37 39.81 -4.31
N PHE A 88 19.45 40.55 -5.41
CA PHE A 88 20.56 41.48 -5.69
C PHE A 88 20.16 42.91 -5.34
N GLU A 89 21.14 43.76 -5.03
CA GLU A 89 20.89 45.19 -4.80
C GLU A 89 21.43 46.04 -5.94
N LYS A 90 22.52 45.59 -6.58
CA LYS A 90 23.19 46.35 -7.65
C LYS A 90 23.25 45.55 -8.97
N PRO A 91 22.98 46.17 -10.14
CA PRO A 91 23.03 45.47 -11.44
C PRO A 91 24.38 44.81 -11.78
N GLN A 92 25.49 45.27 -11.19
CA GLN A 92 26.82 44.67 -11.37
C GLN A 92 26.86 43.22 -10.88
N GLU A 93 26.04 42.86 -9.90
CA GLU A 93 25.97 41.52 -9.32
C GLU A 93 25.44 40.49 -10.32
N LEU A 94 24.64 40.91 -11.30
CA LEU A 94 24.10 40.06 -12.38
C LEU A 94 25.19 39.43 -13.27
N SER A 95 26.45 39.84 -13.13
CA SER A 95 27.58 39.19 -13.78
C SER A 95 28.04 37.89 -13.09
N LYS A 96 27.63 37.65 -11.83
CA LYS A 96 27.97 36.46 -11.05
C LYS A 96 27.09 35.28 -11.46
N LEU A 97 27.71 34.16 -11.86
CA LEU A 97 27.00 33.01 -12.43
C LEU A 97 27.01 31.77 -11.53
N ASN A 98 27.56 31.88 -10.31
CA ASN A 98 28.02 30.72 -9.54
C ASN A 98 26.94 29.66 -9.28
N ASN A 99 25.69 30.07 -9.01
CA ASN A 99 24.59 29.13 -8.77
C ASN A 99 23.66 28.93 -9.98
N ILE A 100 23.93 29.60 -11.11
CA ILE A 100 23.12 29.45 -12.32
C ILE A 100 23.60 28.20 -13.09
N PRO A 101 22.71 27.23 -13.41
CA PRO A 101 23.06 26.01 -14.14
C PRO A 101 23.80 26.30 -15.45
N LYS A 102 24.85 25.52 -15.74
CA LYS A 102 25.77 25.75 -16.86
C LYS A 102 25.04 25.78 -18.20
N GLU A 103 24.01 24.95 -18.34
CA GLU A 103 23.13 24.81 -19.49
C GLU A 103 22.36 26.12 -19.77
N LEU A 104 22.03 26.89 -18.72
CA LEU A 104 21.27 28.13 -18.81
C LEU A 104 22.17 29.37 -18.97
N GLN A 105 23.45 29.32 -18.56
CA GLN A 105 24.33 30.49 -18.46
C GLN A 105 24.49 31.27 -19.78
N GLN A 106 24.58 30.59 -20.92
CA GLN A 106 24.71 31.27 -22.22
C GLN A 106 23.44 32.06 -22.58
N HIS A 107 22.27 31.45 -22.39
CA HIS A 107 20.99 32.10 -22.64
C HIS A 107 20.75 33.25 -21.65
N TYR A 108 21.07 33.04 -20.37
CA TYR A 108 21.02 34.05 -19.32
C TYR A 108 21.82 35.31 -19.67
N LYS A 109 23.09 35.16 -20.10
CA LYS A 109 23.92 36.30 -20.53
C LYS A 109 23.28 37.08 -21.69
N ARG A 110 22.62 36.38 -22.62
CA ARG A 110 21.95 37.01 -23.76
C ARG A 110 20.65 37.72 -23.36
N LEU A 111 19.94 37.27 -22.31
CA LEU A 111 18.80 38.02 -21.77
C LEU A 111 19.25 39.38 -21.21
N LEU A 112 20.42 39.43 -20.58
CA LEU A 112 21.02 40.62 -19.97
C LEU A 112 22.00 41.36 -20.89
N ALA A 113 21.89 41.19 -22.21
CA ALA A 113 22.74 41.91 -23.16
C ALA A 113 22.59 43.43 -22.95
N THR A 114 23.74 44.13 -22.91
CA THR A 114 23.76 45.59 -22.66
C THR A 114 22.99 46.34 -23.74
N GLN A 115 23.09 45.90 -25.00
CA GLN A 115 22.31 46.45 -26.10
C GLN A 115 20.95 45.76 -26.17
N ALA A 116 19.87 46.52 -26.06
CA ALA A 116 18.48 46.01 -26.08
C ALA A 116 18.16 45.19 -27.34
N GLN A 117 18.74 45.56 -28.48
CA GLN A 117 18.57 44.88 -29.78
C GLN A 117 19.14 43.46 -29.80
N LEU A 118 20.15 43.17 -28.98
CA LEU A 118 20.82 41.87 -28.92
C LEU A 118 20.21 40.92 -27.89
N ARG A 119 19.19 41.37 -27.14
CA ARG A 119 18.58 40.55 -26.08
C ARG A 119 17.83 39.37 -26.66
N LEU A 120 18.02 38.21 -26.04
CA LEU A 120 17.32 36.97 -26.39
C LEU A 120 15.82 37.12 -26.16
N THR A 121 14.99 36.59 -27.06
CA THR A 121 13.54 36.52 -26.84
C THR A 121 13.20 35.43 -25.82
N THR A 122 12.12 35.61 -25.04
CA THR A 122 11.63 34.59 -24.10
C THR A 122 11.28 33.27 -24.78
N LYS A 123 10.76 33.31 -26.03
CA LYS A 123 10.53 32.10 -26.83
C LYS A 123 11.83 31.34 -27.14
N SER A 124 12.91 32.05 -27.46
CA SER A 124 14.20 31.42 -27.74
C SER A 124 14.89 30.92 -26.48
N LEU A 125 14.52 31.40 -25.29
CA LEU A 125 15.01 30.85 -24.02
C LEU A 125 14.57 29.38 -23.84
N LEU A 126 13.37 29.04 -24.30
CA LEU A 126 12.79 27.70 -24.16
C LEU A 126 13.55 26.61 -24.93
N SER A 127 14.43 26.98 -25.87
CA SER A 127 15.33 26.01 -26.53
C SER A 127 16.57 25.66 -25.71
N SER A 128 16.70 26.19 -24.50
CA SER A 128 17.79 25.83 -23.60
C SER A 128 17.67 24.38 -23.10
N PRO A 129 18.75 23.58 -23.10
CA PRO A 129 18.75 22.22 -22.54
C PRO A 129 18.32 22.17 -21.07
N PHE A 130 18.42 23.29 -20.36
CA PHE A 130 17.92 23.43 -18.99
C PHE A 130 16.45 23.02 -18.83
N PHE A 131 15.60 23.24 -19.85
CA PHE A 131 14.18 22.89 -19.80
C PHE A 131 13.90 21.44 -20.21
N GLU A 132 14.91 20.65 -20.57
CA GLU A 132 14.78 19.23 -20.91
C GLU A 132 14.74 18.32 -19.67
N HIS A 133 13.93 18.68 -18.68
CA HIS A 133 13.78 17.88 -17.47
C HIS A 133 12.59 16.90 -17.58
N PRO A 134 12.67 15.68 -17.02
CA PRO A 134 11.57 14.71 -17.04
C PRO A 134 10.24 15.25 -16.47
N LEU A 135 10.31 16.10 -15.43
CA LEU A 135 9.14 16.75 -14.86
C LEU A 135 8.48 17.76 -15.80
N VAL A 136 9.26 18.62 -16.47
CA VAL A 136 8.76 19.56 -17.48
C VAL A 136 8.03 18.78 -18.58
N ARG A 137 8.71 17.74 -19.12
CA ARG A 137 8.14 16.87 -20.15
C ARG A 137 6.85 16.20 -19.68
N THR A 138 6.81 15.75 -18.43
CA THR A 138 5.63 15.12 -17.82
C THR A 138 4.46 16.09 -17.77
N VAL A 139 4.66 17.29 -17.24
CA VAL A 139 3.59 18.27 -17.07
C VAL A 139 3.07 18.76 -18.43
N THR A 140 3.96 19.03 -19.39
CA THR A 140 3.57 19.38 -20.76
C THR A 140 2.78 18.25 -21.42
N PHE A 141 3.19 16.99 -21.22
CA PHE A 141 2.44 15.85 -21.75
C PHE A 141 1.05 15.72 -21.12
N LEU A 142 0.93 15.96 -19.81
CA LEU A 142 -0.35 15.95 -19.10
C LEU A 142 -1.30 17.05 -19.60
N ASP A 143 -0.78 18.24 -19.93
CA ASP A 143 -1.58 19.34 -20.49
C ASP A 143 -2.15 19.01 -21.87
N GLU A 144 -1.42 18.24 -22.67
CA GLU A 144 -1.81 17.85 -24.03
C GLU A 144 -2.42 16.45 -24.10
N ILE A 145 -2.68 15.81 -22.95
CA ILE A 145 -2.99 14.37 -22.89
C ILE A 145 -4.21 13.96 -23.73
N ALA A 146 -5.19 14.87 -23.87
CA ALA A 146 -6.38 14.66 -24.68
C ALA A 146 -6.07 14.54 -26.18
N LEU A 147 -4.97 15.11 -26.65
CA LEU A 147 -4.52 15.10 -28.04
C LEU A 147 -3.58 13.92 -28.36
N LYS A 148 -3.15 13.16 -27.35
CA LYS A 148 -2.21 12.05 -27.51
C LYS A 148 -2.92 10.75 -27.87
N SER A 149 -2.26 9.93 -28.69
CA SER A 149 -2.71 8.57 -29.01
C SER A 149 -2.54 7.60 -27.84
N ASP A 150 -3.24 6.47 -27.86
CA ASP A 150 -3.12 5.45 -26.81
C ASP A 150 -1.72 4.85 -26.73
N LYS A 151 -1.00 4.76 -27.86
CA LYS A 151 0.39 4.30 -27.90
C LYS A 151 1.33 5.28 -27.19
N GLU A 152 1.16 6.57 -27.43
CA GLU A 152 1.92 7.63 -26.74
C GLU A 152 1.61 7.64 -25.25
N LYS A 153 0.33 7.55 -24.87
CA LYS A 153 -0.10 7.47 -23.47
C LYS A 153 0.52 6.27 -22.76
N ALA A 154 0.50 5.09 -23.38
CA ALA A 154 1.10 3.89 -22.82
C ALA A 154 2.61 4.05 -22.57
N GLY A 155 3.34 4.64 -23.51
CA GLY A 155 4.76 4.96 -23.35
C GLY A 155 5.01 5.98 -22.24
N PHE A 156 4.19 7.03 -22.19
CA PHE A 156 4.24 8.05 -21.15
C PHE A 156 4.04 7.47 -19.75
N TYR A 157 2.98 6.70 -19.50
CA TYR A 157 2.73 6.14 -18.17
C TYR A 157 3.85 5.22 -17.69
N LYS A 158 4.49 4.48 -18.61
CA LYS A 158 5.64 3.64 -18.28
C LYS A 158 6.86 4.46 -17.85
N SER A 159 7.14 5.57 -18.54
CA SER A 159 8.21 6.50 -18.14
C SER A 159 7.87 7.16 -16.81
N LEU A 160 6.62 7.62 -16.66
CA LEU A 160 6.16 8.25 -15.43
C LEU A 160 6.31 7.31 -14.24
N ASP A 161 5.93 6.04 -14.35
CA ASP A 161 6.09 5.06 -13.25
C ASP A 161 7.56 4.91 -12.80
N GLN A 162 8.53 5.11 -13.69
CA GLN A 162 9.96 5.04 -13.36
C GLN A 162 10.45 6.30 -12.64
N ASP A 163 9.98 7.47 -13.06
CA ASP A 163 10.52 8.75 -12.61
C ASP A 163 9.74 9.39 -11.44
N ILE A 164 8.50 8.95 -11.18
CA ILE A 164 7.54 9.67 -10.31
C ILE A 164 8.02 9.89 -8.87
N GLU A 165 8.81 8.97 -8.32
CA GLU A 165 9.35 9.08 -6.96
C GLU A 165 10.46 10.14 -6.85
N SER A 166 11.07 10.54 -7.97
CA SER A 166 12.06 11.63 -8.03
C SER A 166 11.42 13.02 -8.12
N PHE A 167 10.11 13.08 -8.39
CA PHE A 167 9.43 14.35 -8.60
C PHE A 167 9.06 15.02 -7.27
N PRO A 168 8.99 16.36 -7.23
CA PRO A 168 8.59 17.12 -6.05
C PRO A 168 7.18 16.73 -5.62
N ILE A 169 7.01 16.47 -4.33
CA ILE A 169 5.75 15.99 -3.76
C ILE A 169 4.56 16.89 -4.11
N GLU A 170 4.74 18.21 -4.11
CA GLU A 170 3.64 19.15 -4.41
C GLU A 170 3.17 19.04 -5.87
N ARG A 171 4.07 18.72 -6.80
CA ARG A 171 3.73 18.45 -8.21
C ARG A 171 2.99 17.12 -8.33
N CYS A 172 3.48 16.09 -7.66
CA CYS A 172 2.82 14.79 -7.61
C CYS A 172 1.39 14.93 -7.04
N LYS A 173 1.25 15.64 -5.93
CA LYS A 173 0.01 15.80 -5.16
C LYS A 173 -1.05 16.64 -5.85
N TYR A 174 -0.70 17.82 -6.35
CA TYR A 174 -1.68 18.79 -6.84
C TYR A 174 -1.83 18.82 -8.36
N ARG A 175 -0.92 18.18 -9.11
CA ARG A 175 -0.95 18.17 -10.58
C ARG A 175 -1.09 16.76 -11.14
N ILE A 176 -0.18 15.85 -10.79
CA ILE A 176 -0.12 14.52 -11.39
C ILE A 176 -1.22 13.61 -10.85
N LEU A 177 -1.38 13.51 -9.53
CA LEU A 177 -2.38 12.65 -8.90
C LEU A 177 -3.81 12.95 -9.38
N PRO A 178 -4.32 14.20 -9.40
CA PRO A 178 -5.66 14.48 -9.91
C PRO A 178 -5.84 14.05 -11.38
N ALA A 179 -4.82 14.23 -12.22
CA ALA A 179 -4.87 13.81 -13.62
C ALA A 179 -4.93 12.28 -13.75
N LEU A 180 -4.11 11.55 -12.99
CA LEU A 180 -4.12 10.08 -12.99
C LEU A 180 -5.42 9.53 -12.42
N SER A 181 -5.94 10.10 -11.33
CA SER A 181 -7.21 9.72 -10.73
C SER A 181 -8.36 9.89 -11.72
N HIS A 182 -8.41 11.02 -12.43
CA HIS A 182 -9.42 11.25 -13.46
C HIS A 182 -9.37 10.19 -14.56
N VAL A 183 -8.17 9.82 -15.02
CA VAL A 183 -7.99 8.76 -16.04
C VAL A 183 -8.39 7.38 -15.52
N LEU A 184 -8.10 7.06 -14.25
CA LEU A 184 -8.53 5.80 -13.65
C LEU A 184 -10.05 5.70 -13.54
N GLU A 185 -10.72 6.78 -13.17
CA GLU A 185 -12.17 6.79 -12.95
C GLU A 185 -12.99 6.83 -14.23
N HIS A 186 -12.53 7.58 -15.24
CA HIS A 186 -13.32 7.86 -16.47
C HIS A 186 -12.70 7.30 -17.75
N GLY A 187 -11.48 6.77 -17.68
CA GLY A 187 -10.72 6.25 -18.82
C GLY A 187 -10.31 4.80 -18.61
N SER A 188 -9.01 4.52 -18.72
CA SER A 188 -8.43 3.18 -18.64
C SER A 188 -8.22 2.71 -17.19
N GLY A 189 -9.30 2.58 -16.41
CA GLY A 189 -9.24 2.16 -15.00
C GLY A 189 -8.57 0.79 -14.76
N SER A 190 -8.54 -0.08 -15.77
CA SER A 190 -7.89 -1.38 -15.72
C SER A 190 -6.37 -1.34 -15.95
N ASN A 191 -5.80 -0.16 -16.23
CA ASN A 191 -4.36 -0.01 -16.49
C ASN A 191 -3.54 -0.14 -15.18
N PRO A 192 -2.70 -1.19 -15.05
CA PRO A 192 -1.93 -1.43 -13.83
C PRO A 192 -0.81 -0.40 -13.61
N VAL A 193 -0.30 0.22 -14.67
CA VAL A 193 0.78 1.22 -14.58
C VAL A 193 0.26 2.50 -13.96
N ILE A 194 -0.94 2.94 -14.36
CA ILE A 194 -1.55 4.17 -13.82
C ILE A 194 -1.87 3.97 -12.32
N LEU A 195 -2.43 2.81 -11.95
CA LEU A 195 -2.65 2.48 -10.54
C LEU A 195 -1.33 2.46 -9.76
N SER A 196 -0.26 1.85 -10.32
CA SER A 196 1.07 1.85 -9.71
C SER A 196 1.57 3.28 -9.43
N CYS A 197 1.47 4.20 -10.39
CA CYS A 197 1.82 5.60 -10.18
C CYS A 197 1.03 6.24 -9.04
N VAL A 198 -0.30 6.06 -9.00
CA VAL A 198 -1.15 6.59 -7.92
C VAL A 198 -0.73 6.04 -6.56
N LEU A 199 -0.41 4.75 -6.48
CA LEU A 199 0.04 4.10 -5.24
C LEU A 199 1.44 4.57 -4.82
N LYS A 200 2.35 4.84 -5.76
CA LYS A 200 3.66 5.45 -5.47
C LYS A 200 3.50 6.84 -4.90
N ILE A 201 2.66 7.69 -5.51
CA ILE A 201 2.34 9.01 -4.95
C ILE A 201 1.74 8.86 -3.56
N SER A 202 0.79 7.93 -3.36
CA SER A 202 0.16 7.70 -2.05
C SER A 202 1.17 7.44 -0.93
N LYS A 203 2.26 6.73 -1.22
CA LYS A 203 3.34 6.46 -0.25
C LYS A 203 4.20 7.69 0.07
N MET A 204 4.23 8.68 -0.81
CA MET A 204 4.91 9.95 -0.57
C MET A 204 4.08 10.89 0.32
N LEU A 205 2.75 10.69 0.37
CA LEU A 205 1.81 11.54 1.11
C LEU A 205 1.77 11.18 2.60
N THR A 206 1.33 12.13 3.41
CA THR A 206 0.91 11.84 4.79
C THR A 206 -0.35 10.99 4.82
N GLN A 207 -0.63 10.34 5.96
CA GLN A 207 -1.83 9.51 6.11
C GLN A 207 -3.12 10.31 5.85
N GLU A 208 -3.25 11.52 6.41
CA GLU A 208 -4.42 12.38 6.23
C GLU A 208 -4.63 12.75 4.74
N GLU A 209 -3.54 13.04 4.04
CA GLU A 209 -3.57 13.38 2.62
C GLU A 209 -3.96 12.19 1.76
N SER A 210 -3.42 11.00 2.04
CA SER A 210 -3.80 9.76 1.35
C SER A 210 -5.27 9.41 1.57
N GLU A 211 -5.76 9.55 2.80
CA GLU A 211 -7.17 9.34 3.15
C GLU A 211 -8.10 10.33 2.43
N LYS A 212 -7.65 11.56 2.22
CA LYS A 212 -8.46 12.59 1.55
C LYS A 212 -8.43 12.49 0.02
N MET A 213 -7.27 12.13 -0.57
CA MET A 213 -7.05 12.23 -2.02
C MET A 213 -7.03 10.89 -2.74
N VAL A 214 -6.57 9.81 -2.10
CA VAL A 214 -6.39 8.49 -2.75
C VAL A 214 -7.53 7.53 -2.38
N LYS A 215 -7.91 7.48 -1.11
CA LYS A 215 -8.98 6.58 -0.63
C LYS A 215 -10.31 6.72 -1.40
N PRO A 216 -10.82 7.93 -1.72
CA PRO A 216 -12.06 8.06 -2.49
C PRO A 216 -11.96 7.44 -3.88
N VAL A 217 -10.82 7.61 -4.55
CA VAL A 217 -10.54 7.06 -5.88
C VAL A 217 -10.56 5.54 -5.82
N LEU A 218 -9.89 4.93 -4.84
CA LEU A 218 -9.89 3.48 -4.66
C LEU A 218 -11.32 2.93 -4.43
N ILE A 219 -12.11 3.58 -3.57
CA ILE A 219 -13.50 3.18 -3.32
C ILE A 219 -14.33 3.26 -4.61
N ASN A 220 -14.17 4.33 -5.38
CA ASN A 220 -14.88 4.50 -6.64
C ASN A 220 -14.50 3.42 -7.67
N LEU A 221 -13.21 3.08 -7.76
CA LEU A 221 -12.73 1.99 -8.62
C LEU A 221 -13.29 0.62 -8.21
N PHE A 222 -13.41 0.32 -6.91
CA PHE A 222 -14.03 -0.94 -6.45
C PHE A 222 -15.52 -1.02 -6.78
N LYS A 223 -16.23 0.12 -6.80
CA LYS A 223 -17.64 0.19 -7.22
C LYS A 223 -17.83 -0.05 -8.71
N ASN A 224 -16.78 0.08 -9.52
CA ASN A 224 -16.84 -0.22 -10.94
C ASN A 224 -16.89 -1.75 -11.17
N ASN A 225 -17.93 -2.19 -11.89
CA ASN A 225 -18.17 -3.60 -12.18
C ASN A 225 -17.35 -4.16 -13.35
N GLU A 226 -16.39 -3.41 -13.89
CA GLU A 226 -15.47 -3.94 -14.89
C GLU A 226 -14.50 -4.97 -14.28
N ARG A 227 -14.43 -6.16 -14.90
CA ARG A 227 -13.56 -7.26 -14.44
C ARG A 227 -12.08 -6.87 -14.40
N GLY A 228 -11.60 -6.14 -15.42
CA GLY A 228 -10.20 -5.71 -15.51
C GLY A 228 -9.77 -4.83 -14.34
N ILE A 229 -10.62 -3.87 -13.96
CA ILE A 229 -10.41 -2.97 -12.82
C ILE A 229 -10.33 -3.78 -11.52
N ARG A 230 -11.30 -4.67 -11.26
CA ARG A 230 -11.29 -5.50 -10.05
C ARG A 230 -10.04 -6.36 -9.94
N ILE A 231 -9.63 -7.01 -11.03
CA ILE A 231 -8.39 -7.81 -11.05
C ILE A 231 -7.19 -6.92 -10.72
N ASN A 232 -7.09 -5.73 -11.33
CA ASN A 232 -5.99 -4.80 -11.11
C ASN A 232 -5.91 -4.34 -9.63
N LEU A 233 -7.06 -3.99 -9.04
CA LEU A 233 -7.16 -3.59 -7.64
C LEU A 233 -6.77 -4.73 -6.69
N LEU A 234 -7.35 -5.92 -6.89
CA LEU A 234 -7.11 -7.07 -6.00
C LEU A 234 -5.66 -7.55 -6.05
N LYS A 235 -4.99 -7.47 -7.23
CA LYS A 235 -3.57 -7.81 -7.37
C LYS A 235 -2.63 -6.86 -6.65
N ASN A 236 -3.04 -5.62 -6.42
CA ASN A 236 -2.25 -4.58 -5.76
C ASN A 236 -2.76 -4.23 -4.37
N LEU A 237 -3.71 -5.00 -3.82
CA LEU A 237 -4.38 -4.69 -2.57
C LEU A 237 -3.40 -4.61 -1.39
N ASP A 238 -2.38 -5.47 -1.38
CA ASP A 238 -1.28 -5.45 -0.41
C ASP A 238 -0.58 -4.10 -0.29
N LYS A 239 -0.54 -3.31 -1.37
CA LYS A 239 0.13 -2.01 -1.42
C LYS A 239 -0.68 -0.87 -0.81
N PHE A 240 -1.98 -1.03 -0.62
CA PHE A 240 -2.87 0.05 -0.16
C PHE A 240 -3.92 -0.35 0.87
N VAL A 241 -3.97 -1.62 1.28
CA VAL A 241 -4.94 -2.10 2.28
C VAL A 241 -4.81 -1.36 3.61
N ASP A 242 -3.62 -0.85 3.95
CA ASP A 242 -3.38 -0.09 5.17
C ASP A 242 -4.01 1.32 5.14
N CYS A 243 -4.22 1.89 3.94
CA CYS A 243 -4.97 3.13 3.75
C CYS A 243 -6.49 2.95 3.93
N LEU A 244 -6.97 1.71 4.06
CA LEU A 244 -8.37 1.37 4.22
C LEU A 244 -8.63 0.92 5.66
N ASP A 245 -9.47 1.67 6.37
CA ASP A 245 -9.92 1.32 7.72
C ASP A 245 -10.96 0.20 7.68
N SER A 246 -11.14 -0.50 8.81
CA SER A 246 -12.05 -1.65 8.92
C SER A 246 -13.49 -1.32 8.53
N LYS A 247 -13.92 -0.08 8.78
CA LYS A 247 -15.25 0.40 8.39
C LYS A 247 -15.39 0.51 6.87
N THR A 248 -14.44 1.15 6.18
CA THR A 248 -14.45 1.22 4.71
C THR A 248 -14.33 -0.16 4.08
N ILE A 249 -13.48 -1.04 4.61
CA ILE A 249 -13.37 -2.40 4.10
C ILE A 249 -14.69 -3.15 4.20
N SER A 250 -15.31 -3.16 5.38
CA SER A 250 -16.52 -3.94 5.61
C SER A 250 -17.72 -3.38 4.84
N LYS A 251 -17.85 -2.05 4.75
CA LYS A 251 -19.01 -1.39 4.15
C LYS A 251 -18.89 -1.16 2.65
N ASP A 252 -17.72 -0.72 2.17
CA ASP A 252 -17.56 -0.20 0.80
C ASP A 252 -16.77 -1.15 -0.10
N ILE A 253 -15.82 -1.93 0.45
CA ILE A 253 -14.91 -2.76 -0.36
C ILE A 253 -15.39 -4.22 -0.43
N PHE A 254 -15.63 -4.86 0.71
CA PHE A 254 -15.96 -6.28 0.79
C PHE A 254 -17.21 -6.65 -0.04
N PRO A 255 -18.30 -5.86 -0.05
CA PRO A 255 -19.45 -6.13 -0.92
C PRO A 255 -19.10 -6.12 -2.43
N CYS A 256 -18.06 -5.40 -2.84
CA CYS A 256 -17.58 -5.40 -4.23
C CYS A 256 -16.71 -6.63 -4.53
N VAL A 257 -15.97 -7.14 -3.52
CA VAL A 257 -15.08 -8.30 -3.66
C VAL A 257 -15.85 -9.62 -3.67
N ILE A 258 -16.97 -9.72 -2.94
CA ILE A 258 -17.71 -10.98 -2.74
C ILE A 258 -18.18 -11.61 -4.06
N ASN A 259 -18.58 -10.79 -5.03
CA ASN A 259 -19.02 -11.24 -6.35
C ASN A 259 -17.88 -11.84 -7.18
N GLY A 260 -16.62 -11.49 -6.86
CA GLY A 260 -15.45 -12.03 -7.55
C GLY A 260 -15.18 -13.50 -7.25
N PHE A 261 -15.63 -14.04 -6.11
CA PHE A 261 -15.46 -15.46 -5.77
C PHE A 261 -16.28 -16.40 -6.66
N THR A 262 -17.38 -15.91 -7.25
CA THR A 262 -18.25 -16.71 -8.14
C THR A 262 -18.20 -16.22 -9.59
N ASP A 263 -17.19 -15.43 -9.96
CA ASP A 263 -17.03 -14.92 -11.33
C ASP A 263 -16.61 -16.04 -12.30
N GLN A 264 -17.00 -15.92 -13.57
CA GLN A 264 -16.63 -16.87 -14.61
C GLN A 264 -15.13 -16.90 -14.89
N SER A 265 -14.41 -15.79 -14.68
CA SER A 265 -12.97 -15.72 -14.88
C SER A 265 -12.21 -16.36 -13.72
N PRO A 266 -11.41 -17.42 -13.96
CA PRO A 266 -10.56 -18.03 -12.93
C PRO A 266 -9.59 -17.03 -12.28
N VAL A 267 -9.05 -16.10 -13.09
CA VAL A 267 -8.10 -15.08 -12.60
C VAL A 267 -8.75 -14.17 -11.56
N LEU A 268 -10.02 -13.78 -11.77
CA LEU A 268 -10.72 -12.94 -10.79
C LEU A 268 -11.06 -13.74 -9.52
N ARG A 269 -11.52 -14.99 -9.66
CA ARG A 269 -11.77 -15.87 -8.50
C ARG A 269 -10.51 -16.07 -7.67
N GLU A 270 -9.38 -16.34 -8.32
CA GLU A 270 -8.08 -16.47 -7.66
C GLU A 270 -7.68 -15.18 -6.92
N CYS A 271 -7.78 -14.02 -7.59
CA CYS A 271 -7.47 -12.72 -6.97
C CYS A 271 -8.38 -12.45 -5.76
N SER A 272 -9.67 -12.77 -5.84
CA SER A 272 -10.62 -12.65 -4.72
C SER A 272 -10.22 -13.54 -3.55
N VAL A 273 -9.87 -14.79 -3.78
CA VAL A 273 -9.38 -15.70 -2.72
C VAL A 273 -8.13 -15.14 -2.04
N ARG A 274 -7.14 -14.72 -2.82
CA ARG A 274 -5.88 -14.17 -2.30
C ARG A 274 -6.10 -12.89 -1.49
N SER A 275 -7.03 -12.05 -1.94
CA SER A 275 -7.32 -10.76 -1.31
C SER A 275 -7.78 -10.87 0.14
N VAL A 276 -8.42 -11.99 0.50
CA VAL A 276 -8.88 -12.28 1.87
C VAL A 276 -7.75 -12.14 2.88
N LEU A 277 -6.53 -12.56 2.54
CA LEU A 277 -5.39 -12.50 3.46
C LEU A 277 -5.03 -11.07 3.89
N HIS A 278 -5.41 -10.06 3.09
CA HIS A 278 -5.09 -8.67 3.37
C HIS A 278 -6.13 -7.98 4.25
N PHE A 279 -7.40 -8.41 4.20
CA PHE A 279 -8.49 -7.74 4.92
C PHE A 279 -9.23 -8.61 5.94
N ALA A 280 -8.94 -9.90 6.07
CA ALA A 280 -9.67 -10.79 6.97
C ALA A 280 -9.70 -10.30 8.42
N SER A 281 -8.61 -9.72 8.92
CA SER A 281 -8.53 -9.15 10.28
C SER A 281 -9.35 -7.86 10.46
N LYS A 282 -9.77 -7.24 9.36
CA LYS A 282 -10.52 -5.98 9.31
C LYS A 282 -12.02 -6.18 9.08
N LEU A 283 -12.47 -7.43 8.90
CA LEU A 283 -13.89 -7.78 8.83
C LEU A 283 -14.47 -8.03 10.22
N ASP A 284 -15.74 -7.70 10.40
CA ASP A 284 -16.47 -8.09 11.60
C ASP A 284 -16.76 -9.60 11.62
N THR A 285 -16.88 -10.16 12.83
CA THR A 285 -17.08 -11.59 13.07
C THR A 285 -18.31 -12.13 12.32
N LYS A 286 -19.39 -11.35 12.22
CA LYS A 286 -20.61 -11.77 11.54
C LYS A 286 -20.35 -11.93 10.04
N THR A 287 -19.78 -10.92 9.39
CA THR A 287 -19.42 -10.98 7.97
C THR A 287 -18.44 -12.11 7.66
N LEU A 288 -17.46 -12.33 8.54
CA LEU A 288 -16.48 -13.39 8.40
C LEU A 288 -17.16 -14.77 8.38
N HIS A 289 -18.02 -15.07 9.37
CA HIS A 289 -18.66 -16.39 9.50
C HIS A 289 -19.88 -16.61 8.61
N GLU A 290 -20.75 -15.63 8.47
CA GLU A 290 -22.04 -15.78 7.78
C GLU A 290 -21.93 -15.53 6.27
N VAL A 291 -20.92 -14.78 5.81
CA VAL A 291 -20.78 -14.40 4.39
C VAL A 291 -19.52 -15.00 3.77
N LEU A 292 -18.34 -14.71 4.32
CA LEU A 292 -17.08 -15.14 3.71
C LEU A 292 -16.89 -16.67 3.77
N MET A 293 -17.05 -17.27 4.95
CA MET A 293 -16.78 -18.70 5.14
C MET A 293 -17.65 -19.60 4.23
N PRO A 294 -18.98 -19.40 4.08
CA PRO A 294 -19.79 -20.19 3.16
C PRO A 294 -19.31 -20.11 1.71
N VAL A 295 -18.89 -18.92 1.26
CA VAL A 295 -18.37 -18.70 -0.10
C VAL A 295 -17.07 -19.46 -0.30
N LEU A 296 -16.13 -19.38 0.65
CA LEU A 296 -14.88 -20.14 0.60
C LEU A 296 -15.13 -21.66 0.60
N VAL A 297 -16.06 -22.14 1.42
CA VAL A 297 -16.38 -23.58 1.49
C VAL A 297 -16.95 -24.07 0.16
N LYS A 298 -17.87 -23.29 -0.43
CA LYS A 298 -18.45 -23.61 -1.74
C LYS A 298 -17.37 -23.62 -2.83
N LEU A 299 -16.50 -22.60 -2.85
CA LEU A 299 -15.43 -22.48 -3.81
C LEU A 299 -14.44 -23.65 -3.70
N GLN A 300 -14.00 -23.99 -2.49
CA GLN A 300 -13.12 -25.14 -2.27
C GLN A 300 -13.75 -26.46 -2.75
N ALA A 301 -15.07 -26.61 -2.60
CA ALA A 301 -15.76 -27.85 -2.94
C ALA A 301 -16.08 -27.99 -4.44
N GLN A 302 -16.29 -26.88 -5.16
CA GLN A 302 -16.91 -26.89 -6.48
C GLN A 302 -16.08 -26.23 -7.59
N ASP A 303 -14.99 -25.51 -7.26
CA ASP A 303 -14.18 -24.86 -8.31
C ASP A 303 -13.48 -25.89 -9.20
N THR A 304 -13.54 -25.65 -10.51
CA THR A 304 -12.91 -26.49 -11.52
C THR A 304 -11.39 -26.43 -11.42
N GLU A 305 -10.84 -25.27 -11.05
CA GLU A 305 -9.39 -25.04 -11.02
C GLU A 305 -8.75 -25.58 -9.73
N PRO A 306 -7.86 -26.60 -9.83
CA PRO A 306 -7.20 -27.16 -8.66
C PRO A 306 -6.36 -26.14 -7.87
N ALA A 307 -5.76 -25.17 -8.56
CA ALA A 307 -5.00 -24.09 -7.94
C ALA A 307 -5.88 -23.20 -7.06
N ILE A 308 -7.12 -22.91 -7.47
CA ILE A 308 -8.07 -22.11 -6.68
C ILE A 308 -8.53 -22.89 -5.44
N ARG A 309 -8.81 -24.18 -5.58
CA ARG A 309 -9.13 -25.05 -4.42
C ARG A 309 -7.96 -25.11 -3.42
N THR A 310 -6.73 -25.19 -3.93
CA THR A 310 -5.49 -25.16 -3.13
C THR A 310 -5.35 -23.82 -2.39
N ASN A 311 -5.49 -22.70 -3.09
CA ASN A 311 -5.38 -21.36 -2.51
C ASN A 311 -6.47 -21.10 -1.46
N THR A 312 -7.70 -21.57 -1.70
CA THR A 312 -8.80 -21.50 -0.72
C THR A 312 -8.46 -22.27 0.56
N THR A 313 -7.82 -23.44 0.43
CA THR A 313 -7.35 -24.24 1.58
C THR A 313 -6.28 -23.50 2.39
N ILE A 314 -5.37 -22.80 1.71
CA ILE A 314 -4.36 -21.97 2.37
C ILE A 314 -5.01 -20.79 3.11
N VAL A 315 -6.02 -20.15 2.50
CA VAL A 315 -6.78 -19.07 3.15
C VAL A 315 -7.41 -19.55 4.45
N PHE A 316 -8.08 -20.70 4.46
CA PHE A 316 -8.65 -21.28 5.69
C PHE A 316 -7.62 -21.40 6.82
N GLY A 317 -6.42 -21.91 6.51
CA GLY A 317 -5.34 -22.02 7.50
C GLY A 317 -4.86 -20.66 8.02
N LYS A 318 -4.68 -19.68 7.13
CA LYS A 318 -4.14 -18.36 7.50
C LYS A 318 -5.13 -17.47 8.24
N ILE A 319 -6.44 -17.59 7.99
CA ILE A 319 -7.45 -16.78 8.67
C ILE A 319 -8.01 -17.46 9.93
N ALA A 320 -7.59 -18.70 10.22
CA ALA A 320 -8.13 -19.49 11.31
C ALA A 320 -8.09 -18.79 12.68
N SER A 321 -7.04 -18.00 12.94
CA SER A 321 -6.88 -17.24 14.18
C SER A 321 -7.88 -16.08 14.34
N TYR A 322 -8.53 -15.65 13.25
CA TYR A 322 -9.56 -14.61 13.28
C TYR A 322 -10.97 -15.17 13.48
N LEU A 323 -11.12 -16.50 13.44
CA LEU A 323 -12.40 -17.18 13.60
C LEU A 323 -12.68 -17.49 15.09
N GLU A 324 -13.97 -17.50 15.43
CA GLU A 324 -14.43 -17.91 16.75
C GLU A 324 -14.26 -19.42 16.93
N ILE A 325 -13.61 -19.83 18.03
CA ILE A 325 -13.14 -21.21 18.28
C ILE A 325 -14.25 -22.25 18.06
N SER A 326 -15.43 -22.05 18.64
CA SER A 326 -16.53 -23.04 18.63
C SER A 326 -17.05 -23.37 17.23
N LYS A 327 -17.10 -22.39 16.32
CA LYS A 327 -17.57 -22.59 14.93
C LYS A 327 -16.42 -22.96 13.99
N MET A 328 -15.22 -22.49 14.31
CA MET A 328 -14.01 -22.71 13.54
C MET A 328 -13.69 -24.20 13.40
N GLU A 329 -13.70 -24.97 14.50
CA GLU A 329 -13.30 -26.39 14.48
C GLU A 329 -14.13 -27.19 13.46
N VAL A 330 -15.45 -27.05 13.51
CA VAL A 330 -16.37 -27.81 12.64
C VAL A 330 -16.13 -27.49 11.17
N VAL A 331 -15.94 -26.21 10.84
CA VAL A 331 -15.77 -25.78 9.45
C VAL A 331 -14.39 -26.16 8.92
N LEU A 332 -13.33 -25.91 9.69
CA LEU A 332 -11.95 -26.21 9.26
C LEU A 332 -11.70 -27.71 9.14
N VAL A 333 -12.18 -28.53 10.08
CA VAL A 333 -12.04 -29.99 9.99
C VAL A 333 -12.67 -30.52 8.70
N LYS A 334 -13.89 -30.07 8.37
CA LYS A 334 -14.58 -30.47 7.13
C LYS A 334 -13.85 -29.97 5.88
N ALA A 335 -13.37 -28.73 5.89
CA ALA A 335 -12.64 -28.12 4.77
C ALA A 335 -11.31 -28.85 4.50
N PHE A 336 -10.54 -29.13 5.55
CA PHE A 336 -9.27 -29.85 5.42
C PHE A 336 -9.48 -31.33 5.08
N ALA A 337 -10.54 -31.99 5.59
CA ALA A 337 -10.84 -33.37 5.23
C ALA A 337 -11.14 -33.51 3.74
N ARG A 338 -11.88 -32.56 3.17
CA ARG A 338 -12.10 -32.49 1.73
C ARG A 338 -10.79 -32.28 0.97
N ALA A 339 -9.97 -31.32 1.38
CA ALA A 339 -8.73 -31.00 0.68
C ALA A 339 -7.67 -32.11 0.76
N LEU A 340 -7.65 -32.91 1.84
CA LEU A 340 -6.80 -34.11 1.94
C LEU A 340 -7.20 -35.22 0.97
N GLN A 341 -8.42 -35.20 0.43
CA GLN A 341 -8.90 -36.17 -0.56
C GLN A 341 -8.89 -35.59 -1.98
N ASP A 342 -8.30 -34.41 -2.20
CA ASP A 342 -8.25 -33.80 -3.53
C ASP A 342 -7.31 -34.58 -4.46
N ALA A 343 -7.72 -34.75 -5.71
CA ALA A 343 -6.90 -35.39 -6.74
C ALA A 343 -5.57 -34.65 -6.95
N PHE A 344 -5.57 -33.33 -6.75
CA PHE A 344 -4.39 -32.49 -6.93
C PHE A 344 -3.47 -32.51 -5.71
N THR A 345 -2.26 -33.04 -5.90
CA THR A 345 -1.27 -33.22 -4.83
C THR A 345 -0.92 -31.94 -4.05
N PRO A 346 -0.78 -30.75 -4.68
CA PRO A 346 -0.58 -29.50 -3.96
C PRO A 346 -1.73 -29.12 -3.00
N ALA A 347 -2.99 -29.46 -3.33
CA ALA A 347 -4.13 -29.21 -2.45
C ALA A 347 -4.03 -30.05 -1.17
N ARG A 348 -3.66 -31.34 -1.29
CA ARG A 348 -3.43 -32.22 -0.13
C ARG A 348 -2.29 -31.73 0.74
N ASN A 349 -1.17 -31.33 0.14
CA ASN A 349 -0.05 -30.73 0.88
C ASN A 349 -0.43 -29.42 1.57
N ALA A 350 -1.23 -28.56 0.91
CA ALA A 350 -1.72 -27.32 1.50
C ALA A 350 -2.60 -27.59 2.72
N ALA A 351 -3.47 -28.61 2.66
CA ALA A 351 -4.29 -29.03 3.80
C ALA A 351 -3.42 -29.53 4.97
N LEU A 352 -2.42 -30.38 4.71
CA LEU A 352 -1.50 -30.84 5.76
C LEU A 352 -0.72 -29.69 6.39
N ASN A 353 -0.20 -28.76 5.59
CA ASN A 353 0.51 -27.59 6.10
C ASN A 353 -0.41 -26.65 6.90
N ALA A 354 -1.65 -26.46 6.44
CA ALA A 354 -2.65 -25.68 7.15
C ALA A 354 -3.01 -26.32 8.50
N LEU A 355 -3.28 -27.63 8.52
CA LEU A 355 -3.50 -28.41 9.74
C LEU A 355 -2.33 -28.31 10.72
N ASN A 356 -1.10 -28.38 10.21
CA ASN A 356 0.08 -28.22 11.05
C ASN A 356 0.15 -26.83 11.69
N ALA A 357 -0.20 -25.78 10.93
CA ALA A 357 -0.20 -24.40 11.42
C ALA A 357 -1.37 -24.12 12.39
N THR A 358 -2.52 -24.75 12.19
CA THR A 358 -3.72 -24.55 13.02
C THR A 358 -3.86 -25.59 14.14
N MET A 359 -2.93 -26.53 14.29
CA MET A 359 -2.99 -27.63 15.25
C MET A 359 -3.24 -27.16 16.69
N GLY A 360 -2.74 -25.97 17.03
CA GLY A 360 -2.92 -25.37 18.35
C GLY A 360 -4.30 -24.79 18.63
N LEU A 361 -5.16 -24.67 17.62
CA LEU A 361 -6.50 -24.10 17.73
C LEU A 361 -7.59 -25.14 18.02
N TYR A 362 -7.28 -26.43 17.86
CA TYR A 362 -8.22 -27.52 18.13
C TYR A 362 -8.17 -27.96 19.59
N SER A 363 -9.34 -28.26 20.13
CA SER A 363 -9.49 -28.95 21.40
C SER A 363 -8.86 -30.35 21.34
N PRO A 364 -8.32 -30.88 22.45
CA PRO A 364 -7.74 -32.22 22.48
C PRO A 364 -8.71 -33.33 22.05
N VAL A 365 -10.01 -33.14 22.31
CA VAL A 365 -11.06 -34.08 21.89
C VAL A 365 -11.23 -34.08 20.37
N VAL A 366 -11.31 -32.91 19.73
CA VAL A 366 -11.40 -32.81 18.26
C VAL A 366 -10.11 -33.30 17.59
N LEU A 367 -8.96 -33.00 18.20
CA LEU A 367 -7.66 -33.44 17.73
C LEU A 367 -7.56 -34.98 17.67
N SER A 368 -7.96 -35.66 18.75
CA SER A 368 -7.91 -37.12 18.85
C SER A 368 -8.98 -37.83 18.01
N LYS A 369 -10.22 -37.33 18.01
CA LYS A 369 -11.35 -38.02 17.35
C LYS A 369 -11.49 -37.73 15.86
N HIS A 370 -10.99 -36.59 15.38
CA HIS A 370 -11.23 -36.15 14.00
C HIS A 370 -9.94 -35.82 13.25
N VAL A 371 -9.08 -34.95 13.80
CA VAL A 371 -7.92 -34.40 13.07
C VAL A 371 -6.79 -35.42 12.87
N LEU A 372 -6.38 -36.17 13.89
CA LEU A 372 -5.36 -37.19 13.71
C LEU A 372 -5.82 -38.36 12.83
N PRO A 373 -7.03 -38.93 13.01
CA PRO A 373 -7.53 -40.00 12.14
C PRO A 373 -7.54 -39.63 10.66
N MET A 374 -7.97 -38.40 10.30
CA MET A 374 -7.95 -37.97 8.91
C MET A 374 -6.52 -37.84 8.34
N ILE A 375 -5.55 -37.37 9.13
CA ILE A 375 -4.15 -37.29 8.69
C ILE A 375 -3.54 -38.68 8.49
N CYS A 376 -3.90 -39.66 9.32
CA CYS A 376 -3.42 -41.04 9.18
C CYS A 376 -3.69 -41.62 7.78
N THR A 377 -4.82 -41.28 7.16
CA THR A 377 -5.15 -41.74 5.81
C THR A 377 -4.11 -41.32 4.76
N CYS A 378 -3.44 -40.19 4.98
CA CYS A 378 -2.44 -39.62 4.06
C CYS A 378 -1.04 -40.24 4.22
N THR A 379 -0.79 -41.04 5.26
CA THR A 379 0.51 -41.71 5.47
C THR A 379 0.82 -42.74 4.39
N THR A 380 -0.21 -43.22 3.70
CA THR A 380 -0.13 -44.17 2.58
C THR A 380 -0.38 -43.51 1.22
N ASP A 381 -0.35 -42.17 1.15
CA ASP A 381 -0.54 -41.43 -0.10
C ASP A 381 0.48 -41.84 -1.16
N PRO A 382 0.12 -41.92 -2.46
CA PRO A 382 1.07 -42.30 -3.52
C PRO A 382 2.29 -41.37 -3.60
N TYR A 383 2.16 -40.09 -3.24
CA TYR A 383 3.24 -39.11 -3.35
C TYR A 383 4.03 -38.99 -2.04
N LYS A 384 5.36 -39.15 -2.15
CA LYS A 384 6.28 -39.07 -1.00
C LYS A 384 6.14 -37.76 -0.23
N SER A 385 5.98 -36.63 -0.93
CA SER A 385 5.84 -35.31 -0.29
C SER A 385 4.67 -35.26 0.69
N VAL A 386 3.54 -35.89 0.33
CA VAL A 386 2.33 -35.91 1.17
C VAL A 386 2.55 -36.82 2.38
N ARG A 387 3.17 -37.99 2.18
CA ARG A 387 3.53 -38.91 3.27
C ARG A 387 4.48 -38.25 4.28
N ASP A 388 5.56 -37.65 3.80
CA ASP A 388 6.55 -36.96 4.65
C ASP A 388 5.88 -35.84 5.48
N GLN A 389 4.98 -35.07 4.86
CA GLN A 389 4.31 -33.98 5.55
C GLN A 389 3.24 -34.49 6.53
N SER A 390 2.53 -35.57 6.22
CA SER A 390 1.53 -36.15 7.12
C SER A 390 2.17 -36.74 8.38
N PHE A 391 3.32 -37.41 8.27
CA PHE A 391 4.07 -37.85 9.46
C PHE A 391 4.49 -36.68 10.37
N LYS A 392 4.96 -35.56 9.81
CA LYS A 392 5.27 -34.36 10.59
C LYS A 392 4.04 -33.81 11.34
N CYS A 393 2.88 -33.78 10.67
CA CYS A 393 1.63 -33.33 11.30
C CYS A 393 1.18 -34.29 12.42
N LEU A 394 1.31 -35.60 12.21
CA LEU A 394 0.98 -36.62 13.23
C LEU A 394 1.88 -36.48 14.45
N GLU A 395 3.18 -36.32 14.26
CA GLU A 395 4.14 -36.15 15.35
C GLU A 395 3.78 -34.92 16.21
N LEU A 396 3.51 -33.78 15.58
CA LEU A 396 3.09 -32.58 16.30
C LEU A 396 1.76 -32.77 17.05
N GLY A 397 0.76 -33.37 16.41
CA GLY A 397 -0.54 -33.59 17.04
C GLY A 397 -0.47 -34.60 18.19
N LEU A 398 0.33 -35.66 18.07
CA LEU A 398 0.59 -36.62 19.15
C LEU A 398 1.30 -35.96 20.33
N GLN A 399 2.34 -35.15 20.08
CA GLN A 399 3.01 -34.39 21.15
C GLN A 399 2.02 -33.52 21.92
N ARG A 400 1.07 -32.87 21.26
CA ARG A 400 0.03 -32.06 21.93
C ARG A 400 -0.93 -32.91 22.77
N LEU A 401 -1.37 -34.06 22.26
CA LEU A 401 -2.22 -34.97 23.04
C LEU A 401 -1.49 -35.55 24.24
N GLN A 402 -0.19 -35.85 24.12
CA GLN A 402 0.64 -36.29 25.24
C GLN A 402 0.71 -35.20 26.32
N GLN A 403 0.94 -33.94 25.95
CA GLN A 403 0.94 -32.83 26.90
C GLN A 403 -0.42 -32.66 27.58
N TYR A 404 -1.53 -32.81 26.85
CA TYR A 404 -2.87 -32.78 27.44
C TYR A 404 -3.11 -33.96 28.40
N ALA A 405 -2.66 -35.17 28.04
CA ALA A 405 -2.81 -36.35 28.89
C ALA A 405 -2.12 -36.16 30.25
N LEU A 406 -0.99 -35.46 30.31
CA LEU A 406 -0.30 -35.12 31.57
C LEU A 406 -1.11 -34.18 32.47
N THR A 407 -2.10 -33.47 31.92
CA THR A 407 -3.00 -32.59 32.71
C THR A 407 -4.22 -33.32 33.25
N LEU A 408 -4.48 -34.55 32.79
CA LEU A 408 -5.63 -35.33 33.23
C LEU A 408 -5.33 -36.02 34.57
N PRO A 409 -6.31 -36.13 35.47
CA PRO A 409 -6.15 -36.86 36.72
C PRO A 409 -5.96 -38.36 36.46
N GLU A 410 -5.17 -39.03 37.30
CA GLU A 410 -4.91 -40.48 37.20
C GLU A 410 -6.17 -41.34 37.36
N LYS A 411 -7.19 -40.80 38.03
CA LYS A 411 -8.51 -41.43 38.18
C LYS A 411 -9.60 -40.47 37.69
N PRO A 412 -10.63 -40.96 37.01
CA PRO A 412 -11.81 -40.15 36.71
C PRO A 412 -12.36 -39.58 38.01
N GLN A 413 -12.60 -38.27 38.06
CA GLN A 413 -13.34 -37.67 39.18
C GLN A 413 -14.71 -38.33 39.22
N GLN A 414 -15.01 -39.09 40.28
CA GLN A 414 -16.34 -39.59 40.52
C GLN A 414 -17.26 -38.38 40.69
N GLU A 415 -18.28 -38.26 39.82
CA GLU A 415 -19.39 -37.35 40.05
C GLU A 415 -19.92 -37.65 41.46
N GLY A 416 -19.91 -36.63 42.32
CA GLY A 416 -20.31 -36.79 43.72
C GLY A 416 -21.70 -37.40 43.79
N SER A 417 -21.77 -38.61 44.35
CA SER A 417 -23.02 -39.22 44.81
C SER A 417 -23.71 -38.19 45.70
N VAL A 418 -24.87 -37.72 45.27
CA VAL A 418 -25.78 -36.92 46.08
C VAL A 418 -25.99 -37.68 47.39
N GLY A 419 -25.53 -37.08 48.49
CA GLY A 419 -25.63 -37.66 49.82
C GLY A 419 -27.09 -37.75 50.24
N ASP A 420 -27.52 -38.97 50.54
CA ASP A 420 -28.77 -39.30 51.20
C ASP A 420 -28.77 -38.66 52.62
N PRO A 421 -29.73 -37.78 53.00
CA PRO A 421 -29.72 -37.16 54.31
C PRO A 421 -30.48 -38.03 55.31
N THR A 422 -29.75 -38.71 56.21
CA THR A 422 -30.38 -39.33 57.39
C THR A 422 -30.15 -38.47 58.64
N SER A 423 -31.28 -38.06 59.21
CA SER A 423 -31.56 -37.70 60.61
C SER A 423 -31.01 -36.39 61.21
N SER A 424 -31.93 -35.42 61.35
CA SER A 424 -32.14 -34.70 62.62
C SER A 424 -33.58 -34.14 62.72
N GLN A 425 -34.39 -34.84 63.52
CA GLN A 425 -35.44 -34.37 64.43
C GLN A 425 -36.35 -33.17 64.05
N THR A 426 -37.63 -33.51 63.81
CA THR A 426 -38.87 -32.96 64.41
C THR A 426 -38.89 -31.50 64.92
N ALA A 427 -39.71 -30.66 64.29
CA ALA A 427 -40.91 -30.04 64.90
C ALA A 427 -41.69 -29.16 63.90
N GLY A 428 -43.02 -29.35 63.84
CA GLY A 428 -43.96 -28.21 63.71
C GLY A 428 -44.67 -27.95 62.37
N SER A 429 -45.95 -28.33 62.34
CA SER A 429 -47.10 -27.55 61.82
C SER A 429 -47.46 -27.58 60.33
N SER A 430 -48.48 -28.39 60.03
CA SER A 430 -49.79 -28.04 59.46
C SER A 430 -49.89 -27.19 58.19
N GLY A 431 -50.53 -27.76 57.16
CA GLY A 431 -51.10 -27.00 56.05
C GLY A 431 -51.59 -27.88 54.91
N THR A 432 -52.90 -28.10 54.87
CA THR A 432 -53.68 -28.96 53.97
C THR A 432 -53.98 -28.33 52.61
N HIS A 433 -54.47 -29.17 51.67
CA HIS A 433 -55.20 -28.86 50.41
C HIS A 433 -54.32 -28.66 49.16
N ALA A 434 -54.64 -29.17 47.96
CA ALA A 434 -55.73 -30.00 47.47
C ALA A 434 -55.34 -30.62 46.11
N ARG A 435 -56.18 -31.55 45.69
CA ARG A 435 -56.09 -32.53 44.62
C ARG A 435 -56.85 -32.06 43.37
N SER A 436 -56.30 -32.30 42.17
CA SER A 436 -57.03 -32.61 40.93
C SER A 436 -56.04 -33.20 39.90
N THR A 437 -56.00 -34.51 39.64
CA THR A 437 -56.82 -35.31 38.68
C THR A 437 -56.92 -34.70 37.28
N ALA A 438 -56.16 -35.25 36.33
CA ALA A 438 -56.62 -36.01 35.15
C ALA A 438 -57.01 -35.09 33.97
N ASP A 439 -56.73 -35.37 32.69
CA ASP A 439 -56.52 -36.63 32.01
C ASP A 439 -55.84 -36.41 30.64
N SER A 440 -55.03 -37.40 30.25
CA SER A 440 -54.66 -37.94 28.93
C SER A 440 -54.91 -37.16 27.61
N ASN A 441 -53.87 -37.02 26.78
CA ASN A 441 -53.86 -37.56 25.41
C ASN A 441 -52.51 -37.49 24.66
N ALA A 442 -52.24 -38.60 23.96
CA ALA A 442 -51.54 -38.78 22.68
C ALA A 442 -50.00 -38.77 22.58
N ASP A 443 -49.54 -39.97 22.20
CA ASP A 443 -48.62 -40.30 21.10
C ASP A 443 -47.09 -40.12 21.22
N GLN A 444 -46.49 -41.29 21.07
CA GLN A 444 -45.07 -41.62 21.05
C GLN A 444 -44.52 -41.42 19.63
N ASN A 445 -43.54 -40.54 19.47
CA ASN A 445 -42.28 -40.76 18.72
C ASN A 445 -41.57 -39.43 18.47
N ALA A 446 -40.57 -39.12 19.29
CA ALA A 446 -39.48 -38.22 18.92
C ALA A 446 -38.25 -38.57 19.75
N THR A 447 -37.26 -39.20 19.13
CA THR A 447 -35.92 -39.42 19.68
C THR A 447 -35.20 -38.07 19.76
N THR A 448 -35.39 -37.35 20.86
CA THR A 448 -34.64 -36.14 21.20
C THR A 448 -33.26 -36.53 21.71
N THR A 449 -32.22 -36.20 20.93
CA THR A 449 -30.83 -36.18 21.42
C THR A 449 -30.69 -34.97 22.34
N ALA A 450 -30.88 -35.18 23.64
CA ALA A 450 -30.65 -34.17 24.66
C ALA A 450 -29.14 -33.88 24.76
N ALA A 451 -28.76 -32.65 24.42
CA ALA A 451 -27.46 -32.09 24.75
C ALA A 451 -27.37 -31.91 26.27
N ALA A 452 -26.63 -32.79 26.95
CA ALA A 452 -26.23 -32.56 28.32
C ALA A 452 -25.11 -31.50 28.34
N ALA A 453 -25.45 -30.31 28.81
CA ALA A 453 -24.50 -29.27 29.16
C ALA A 453 -23.70 -29.73 30.39
N VAL A 454 -22.47 -30.17 30.18
CA VAL A 454 -21.52 -30.36 31.29
C VAL A 454 -20.87 -29.01 31.56
N ALA A 455 -21.25 -28.40 32.69
CA ALA A 455 -20.57 -27.27 33.26
C ALA A 455 -19.19 -27.72 33.77
N VAL A 456 -18.16 -27.62 32.91
CA VAL A 456 -16.78 -27.77 33.34
C VAL A 456 -16.33 -26.42 33.90
N GLY A 457 -16.05 -26.42 35.21
CA GLY A 457 -15.55 -25.28 35.95
C GLY A 457 -14.30 -24.67 35.30
N THR A 458 -14.32 -23.35 35.24
CA THR A 458 -13.24 -22.48 34.78
C THR A 458 -11.99 -22.64 35.64
N ALA A 459 -11.00 -23.37 35.12
CA ALA A 459 -9.60 -23.26 35.51
C ALA A 459 -8.71 -23.40 34.27
N LEU A 460 -8.80 -22.41 33.37
CA LEU A 460 -7.81 -22.19 32.31
C LEU A 460 -7.16 -20.83 32.55
N THR A 461 -6.26 -20.77 33.54
CA THR A 461 -5.25 -19.73 33.62
C THR A 461 -3.91 -20.32 33.20
N SER A 462 -3.33 -19.70 32.17
CA SER A 462 -1.95 -19.77 31.72
C SER A 462 -1.41 -21.12 31.20
N VAL A 463 -1.75 -21.48 29.95
CA VAL A 463 -0.79 -22.16 29.05
C VAL A 463 -1.04 -21.68 27.61
N GLY A 464 -0.09 -20.94 27.01
CA GLY A 464 0.08 -20.94 25.55
C GLY A 464 0.01 -19.64 24.75
N THR A 465 0.44 -18.48 25.26
CA THR A 465 0.53 -17.22 24.47
C THR A 465 1.71 -17.17 23.48
N TRP A 466 2.02 -18.25 22.74
CA TRP A 466 3.14 -18.25 21.78
C TRP A 466 2.83 -18.82 20.38
N ALA A 467 1.58 -19.23 20.10
CA ALA A 467 1.25 -19.85 18.81
C ALA A 467 0.86 -18.86 17.69
N ALA A 468 0.48 -17.62 18.00
CA ALA A 468 -0.03 -16.68 16.99
C ALA A 468 1.07 -16.05 16.11
N ALA A 469 2.32 -15.96 16.60
CA ALA A 469 3.38 -15.19 15.93
C ALA A 469 4.17 -15.98 14.85
N ALA A 470 4.11 -17.32 14.84
CA ALA A 470 4.91 -18.15 13.93
C ALA A 470 4.23 -18.48 12.57
N VAL A 471 2.99 -18.03 12.37
CA VAL A 471 2.05 -18.58 11.36
C VAL A 471 2.30 -18.08 9.92
N SER A 472 3.10 -17.03 9.70
CA SER A 472 3.10 -16.36 8.38
C SER A 472 4.01 -16.99 7.30
N ASN A 473 5.12 -17.65 7.66
CA ASN A 473 6.21 -17.91 6.72
C ASN A 473 6.25 -19.27 5.99
N LYS A 474 5.35 -20.22 6.26
CA LYS A 474 5.44 -21.59 5.65
C LYS A 474 4.37 -21.96 4.62
N LEU A 475 3.35 -21.14 4.41
CA LEU A 475 2.28 -21.39 3.43
C LEU A 475 2.42 -20.44 2.23
N LYS A 476 2.96 -20.96 1.11
CA LYS A 476 3.08 -20.23 -0.17
C LYS A 476 1.92 -20.64 -1.09
N MET A 477 1.23 -19.65 -1.64
CA MET A 477 0.15 -19.85 -2.62
C MET A 477 0.74 -20.11 -4.01
N PRO A 478 0.40 -21.23 -4.69
CA PRO A 478 0.74 -21.41 -6.10
C PRO A 478 -0.03 -20.43 -7.01
N ASP A 479 0.57 -20.05 -8.14
CA ASP A 479 -0.07 -19.26 -9.20
C ASP A 479 -0.87 -20.19 -10.12
N ALA A 480 -2.13 -19.86 -10.41
CA ALA A 480 -3.00 -20.70 -11.26
C ALA A 480 -2.53 -20.87 -12.71
N ASN A 481 -1.54 -20.11 -13.18
CA ASN A 481 -1.09 -20.08 -14.58
C ASN A 481 0.17 -20.94 -14.88
N GLN A 482 0.72 -21.71 -13.93
CA GLN A 482 2.04 -22.35 -14.12
C GLN A 482 2.07 -23.86 -14.40
N ASP A 483 0.96 -24.59 -14.38
CA ASP A 483 0.99 -26.05 -14.61
C ASP A 483 0.29 -26.44 -15.92
N ASN A 484 1.02 -26.35 -17.03
CA ASN A 484 0.62 -26.98 -18.31
C ASN A 484 1.82 -27.58 -19.07
N ASN A 485 2.88 -27.99 -18.39
CA ASN A 485 3.97 -28.75 -19.01
C ASN A 485 4.51 -29.82 -18.05
N ALA A 486 3.88 -30.99 -18.07
CA ALA A 486 4.53 -32.25 -17.68
C ALA A 486 4.59 -33.13 -18.93
N ASN A 487 5.79 -33.19 -19.47
CA ASN A 487 6.19 -33.78 -20.73
C ASN A 487 6.11 -35.32 -20.67
N ASP A 488 5.54 -35.92 -21.71
CA ASP A 488 5.55 -37.36 -21.93
C ASP A 488 6.95 -37.89 -22.19
N ASN A 489 7.20 -39.07 -21.62
CA ASN A 489 8.44 -39.82 -21.65
C ASN A 489 8.46 -40.74 -22.89
N HIS A 490 9.52 -40.71 -23.70
CA HIS A 490 9.93 -41.84 -24.54
C HIS A 490 11.46 -41.85 -24.78
N GLY A 491 12.15 -42.76 -24.09
CA GLY A 491 12.98 -43.81 -24.69
C GLY A 491 14.32 -43.47 -25.36
N GLY A 492 15.42 -43.90 -24.71
CA GLY A 492 16.44 -44.72 -25.35
C GLY A 492 17.86 -44.14 -25.51
N GLY A 493 18.87 -44.87 -25.01
CA GLY A 493 20.18 -44.96 -25.67
C GLY A 493 21.43 -44.58 -24.87
N SER A 494 22.15 -45.61 -24.42
CA SER A 494 23.53 -45.72 -23.92
C SER A 494 24.62 -44.75 -24.44
N ASN A 495 25.58 -44.36 -23.58
CA ASN A 495 27.01 -44.80 -23.57
C ASN A 495 27.99 -43.81 -22.90
N HIS A 496 28.99 -44.39 -22.19
CA HIS A 496 30.38 -43.96 -21.89
C HIS A 496 30.69 -42.68 -21.07
N ILE A 497 31.32 -42.81 -19.88
CA ILE A 497 32.78 -42.88 -19.52
C ILE A 497 33.52 -41.52 -19.57
N GLY A 498 34.21 -41.20 -18.45
CA GLY A 498 35.43 -40.37 -18.40
C GLY A 498 35.28 -39.06 -17.59
N GLU A 499 35.56 -39.04 -16.28
CA GLU A 499 36.85 -38.74 -15.61
C GLU A 499 37.34 -37.27 -15.60
N LEU A 500 37.62 -36.82 -14.36
CA LEU A 500 38.75 -35.99 -13.89
C LEU A 500 38.68 -34.45 -13.84
N ARG A 501 38.92 -33.98 -12.58
CA ARG A 501 39.67 -32.77 -12.12
C ARG A 501 39.04 -31.39 -12.41
N SER A 502 39.14 -30.36 -11.58
CA SER A 502 39.82 -30.10 -10.30
C SER A 502 39.34 -28.73 -9.79
N LYS A 503 39.16 -28.56 -8.47
CA LYS A 503 39.03 -27.25 -7.81
C LYS A 503 40.38 -26.51 -7.82
N PRO A 504 40.39 -25.18 -7.59
CA PRO A 504 40.83 -24.77 -6.26
C PRO A 504 40.02 -23.63 -5.61
N THR A 505 40.16 -23.61 -4.29
CA THR A 505 39.55 -22.76 -3.27
C THR A 505 40.40 -21.50 -3.02
N TYR A 506 39.80 -20.35 -2.70
CA TYR A 506 40.48 -19.30 -1.92
C TYR A 506 39.52 -18.41 -1.11
N LYS A 507 39.87 -18.20 0.17
CA LYS A 507 39.44 -17.19 1.16
C LYS A 507 40.47 -17.28 2.31
N PRO A 508 40.54 -16.35 3.28
CA PRO A 508 40.37 -14.88 3.28
C PRO A 508 41.53 -14.19 4.04
N THR A 509 41.54 -12.86 4.15
CA THR A 509 42.40 -12.15 5.12
C THR A 509 41.60 -11.10 5.89
N GLN A 510 41.68 -11.18 7.22
CA GLN A 510 41.25 -10.18 8.20
C GLN A 510 42.42 -9.24 8.52
N GLU A 511 42.13 -7.99 8.89
CA GLU A 511 42.99 -7.30 9.86
C GLU A 511 42.17 -6.50 10.89
N LYS A 512 42.62 -6.67 12.14
CA LYS A 512 42.26 -6.06 13.44
C LYS A 512 42.74 -4.59 13.49
N ALA A 513 42.49 -3.72 14.46
CA ALA A 513 41.62 -3.54 15.63
C ALA A 513 42.01 -2.16 16.23
N SER A 514 41.13 -1.49 16.99
CA SER A 514 41.45 -1.04 18.36
C SER A 514 40.26 -0.32 19.00
N ASN A 515 39.83 -0.82 20.16
CA ASN A 515 38.93 -0.19 21.11
C ASN A 515 39.67 0.85 21.96
N LYS A 516 38.97 1.91 22.40
CA LYS A 516 39.13 2.45 23.76
C LYS A 516 37.85 3.16 24.22
N SER A 517 37.33 2.68 25.35
CA SER A 517 36.24 3.23 26.16
C SER A 517 36.77 4.22 27.22
N MET A 518 35.98 5.24 27.59
CA MET A 518 35.45 5.46 28.96
C MET A 518 35.02 6.93 29.24
N SER A 519 33.75 7.06 29.66
CA SER A 519 33.13 7.90 30.70
C SER A 519 33.53 9.37 30.97
N ALA A 520 32.54 10.25 30.79
CA ALA A 520 31.95 11.23 31.71
C ALA A 520 32.81 11.98 32.75
N SER A 521 32.68 13.32 32.78
CA SER A 521 32.25 14.12 33.96
C SER A 521 32.18 15.62 33.64
N SER A 522 31.22 16.28 34.29
CA SER A 522 30.73 17.66 34.19
C SER A 522 31.63 18.75 34.77
N SER A 523 31.49 20.00 34.29
CA SER A 523 31.45 21.19 35.15
C SER A 523 30.81 22.39 34.46
N ASN A 524 29.85 23.01 35.16
CA ASN A 524 29.15 24.26 34.86
C ASN A 524 30.09 25.45 34.64
N LEU A 525 29.65 26.45 33.86
CA LEU A 525 29.64 27.88 34.27
C LEU A 525 28.84 28.77 33.30
N ASP A 526 27.99 29.58 33.93
CA ASP A 526 27.43 30.88 33.55
C ASP A 526 26.28 31.07 32.55
N LYS A 527 25.12 31.23 33.20
CA LYS A 527 23.97 32.07 32.85
C LYS A 527 24.43 33.51 32.54
N ASN A 528 24.09 34.04 31.37
CA ASN A 528 23.56 35.41 31.15
C ASN A 528 23.52 35.75 29.66
N ALA A 529 22.45 35.36 28.94
CA ALA A 529 22.02 36.04 27.71
C ALA A 529 20.63 35.50 27.27
N LEU A 530 19.61 35.75 28.09
CA LEU A 530 18.20 35.53 27.74
C LEU A 530 17.48 36.87 27.75
N ARG A 531 17.51 37.58 26.62
CA ARG A 531 16.45 38.50 26.19
C ARG A 531 16.72 38.93 24.75
N LEU A 532 15.67 38.85 23.93
CA LEU A 532 15.57 39.23 22.51
C LEU A 532 15.98 38.13 21.52
N GLN A 533 15.03 37.25 21.20
CA GLN A 533 14.49 37.09 19.83
C GLN A 533 13.51 35.90 19.78
N HIS A 534 12.25 36.18 20.12
CA HIS A 534 11.10 35.41 19.63
C HIS A 534 10.77 35.92 18.23
N ARG A 535 11.24 35.24 17.17
CA ARG A 535 10.58 35.08 15.87
C ARG A 535 11.54 34.36 14.90
N THR A 536 10.95 33.52 14.05
CA THR A 536 11.54 32.83 12.87
C THR A 536 12.49 31.67 13.15
N LYS A 537 11.92 30.48 13.38
CA LYS A 537 12.41 29.21 12.82
C LYS A 537 11.19 28.44 12.35
N ASP A 538 11.08 28.29 11.03
CA ASP A 538 10.38 27.21 10.31
C ASP A 538 10.24 27.65 8.85
N SER A 539 11.24 27.30 8.02
CA SER A 539 11.14 27.13 6.55
C SER A 539 12.54 26.91 5.95
N ASP A 540 13.16 25.78 6.31
CA ASP A 540 14.13 25.15 5.41
C ASP A 540 13.34 24.18 4.53
N THR A 541 12.65 24.73 3.52
CA THR A 541 12.04 23.95 2.44
C THR A 541 13.01 23.95 1.27
N ASP A 542 13.44 22.74 0.92
CA ASP A 542 14.33 22.38 -0.18
C ASP A 542 13.90 23.03 -1.51
N LEU A 543 14.57 24.14 -1.88
CA LEU A 543 14.31 24.94 -3.07
C LEU A 543 14.72 24.25 -4.38
N ALA A 544 15.35 23.07 -4.32
CA ALA A 544 15.83 22.36 -5.50
C ALA A 544 14.71 21.60 -6.25
N GLY A 545 13.57 21.34 -5.61
CA GLY A 545 12.45 20.63 -6.24
C GLY A 545 11.53 21.51 -7.11
N VAL A 546 11.47 22.82 -6.90
CA VAL A 546 10.39 23.64 -7.48
C VAL A 546 10.65 24.09 -8.93
N LEU A 547 11.84 23.81 -9.48
CA LEU A 547 12.31 24.41 -10.75
C LEU A 547 12.24 23.51 -11.98
N CYS A 548 11.42 22.45 -11.96
CA CYS A 548 11.15 21.63 -13.14
C CYS A 548 9.66 21.32 -13.34
#